data_AF-A0A2V2GEX9-F1
#
_entry.id   AF-A0A2V2GEX9-F1
#
_cell.length_a   1.000
_cell.length_b   1.000
_cell.length_c   1.000
_cell.angle_alpha   90.00
_cell.angle_beta   90.00
_cell.angle_gamma   90.00
#
_symmetry.space_group_name_H-M   'P 1'
#
loop_
_entity.id
_entity.type
_entity.pdbx_description
1 polymer ?
#
loop_
_entity_poly.entity_id
_entity_poly.type
_entity_poly.pdbx_seq_one_letter_code
_entity_poly.pdbx_strand_id
1 'polypeptide(L)'
;MTVEEASRRFDIEQEEINSYIREGYILKSDEDLDEYDFQNIGIIRTLLQFNISGTDLCRYLNLEKKKNRTSDNEQIRLLRNARTKMLDEIHEKQKILDRIDYFIYEIRKRGNE
;
A
#
# COMPACT_ATOMS: atom_id res chain seq x y z
N MET A 1 -2.57 -22.93 5.97
CA MET A 1 -1.98 -22.70 4.63
C MET A 1 -0.57 -22.20 4.82
N THR A 2 0.41 -22.64 4.04
CA THR A 2 1.82 -22.26 4.27
C THR A 2 2.19 -20.95 3.58
N VAL A 3 3.26 -20.30 4.05
CA VAL A 3 3.84 -19.10 3.40
C VAL A 3 4.27 -19.40 1.96
N GLU A 4 4.76 -20.61 1.69
CA GLU A 4 5.13 -21.06 0.35
C GLU A 4 3.93 -21.13 -0.62
N GLU A 5 2.78 -21.55 -0.11
CA GLU A 5 1.54 -21.60 -0.90
C GLU A 5 1.02 -20.18 -1.20
N ALA A 6 1.10 -19.28 -0.22
CA ALA A 6 0.74 -17.87 -0.40
C ALA A 6 1.67 -17.18 -1.40
N SER A 7 2.98 -17.41 -1.29
CA SER A 7 3.99 -16.89 -2.21
C SER A 7 3.69 -17.27 -3.66
N ARG A 8 3.39 -18.56 -3.92
CA ARG A 8 3.02 -19.04 -5.26
C ARG A 8 1.70 -18.47 -5.76
N ARG A 9 0.68 -18.33 -4.90
CA ARG A 9 -0.66 -17.89 -5.32
C ARG A 9 -0.74 -16.39 -5.61
N PHE A 10 -0.02 -15.57 -4.85
CA PHE A 10 -0.08 -14.12 -4.97
C PHE A 10 1.10 -13.51 -5.73
N ASP A 11 2.08 -14.32 -6.14
CA ASP A 11 3.31 -13.87 -6.78
C ASP A 11 4.03 -12.82 -5.92
N ILE A 12 4.29 -13.21 -4.67
CA ILE A 12 4.92 -12.41 -3.62
C ILE A 12 6.09 -13.19 -3.05
N GLU A 13 7.22 -12.55 -2.79
CA GLU A 13 8.36 -13.20 -2.16
C GLU A 13 8.02 -13.62 -0.72
N GLN A 14 8.51 -14.79 -0.29
CA GLN A 14 8.24 -15.28 1.07
C GLN A 14 8.73 -14.30 2.15
N GLU A 15 9.82 -13.58 1.88
CA GLU A 15 10.35 -12.57 2.80
C GLU A 15 9.41 -11.37 2.96
N GLU A 16 8.69 -10.98 1.90
CA GLU A 16 7.65 -9.94 1.96
C GLU A 16 6.45 -10.43 2.77
N ILE A 17 6.05 -11.70 2.67
CA ILE A 17 4.99 -12.26 3.53
C ILE A 17 5.47 -12.32 5.00
N ASN A 18 6.74 -12.66 5.22
CA ASN A 18 7.33 -12.66 6.57
C ASN A 18 7.42 -11.25 7.17
N SER A 19 7.59 -10.19 6.37
CA SER A 19 7.51 -8.82 6.88
C SER A 19 6.11 -8.49 7.38
N TYR A 20 5.06 -8.93 6.68
CA TYR A 20 3.68 -8.70 7.11
C TYR A 20 3.36 -9.37 8.47
N ILE A 21 3.95 -10.56 8.71
CA ILE A 21 3.84 -11.26 9.99
C ILE A 21 4.59 -10.49 11.09
N ARG A 22 5.83 -10.05 10.82
CA ARG A 22 6.64 -9.27 11.77
C ARG A 22 5.99 -7.93 12.13
N GLU A 23 5.36 -7.28 11.16
CA GLU A 23 4.65 -6.00 11.36
C GLU A 23 3.27 -6.19 12.01
N GLY A 24 2.80 -7.43 12.16
CA GLY A 24 1.56 -7.76 12.84
C GLY A 24 0.30 -7.56 12.01
N TYR A 25 0.43 -7.45 10.67
CA TYR A 25 -0.73 -7.43 9.76
C TYR A 25 -1.37 -8.81 9.60
N ILE A 26 -0.58 -9.86 9.82
CA ILE A 26 -0.96 -11.27 9.70
C ILE A 26 -0.62 -11.98 11.00
N LEU A 27 -1.51 -12.84 11.48
CA LEU A 27 -1.27 -13.72 12.62
C LEU A 27 -0.88 -15.10 12.09
N LYS A 28 0.32 -15.57 12.45
CA LYS A 28 0.75 -16.94 12.17
C LYS A 28 0.52 -17.80 13.42
N SER A 29 -0.32 -18.82 13.31
CA SER A 29 -0.50 -19.81 14.38
C SER A 29 0.38 -21.03 14.09
N ASP A 30 1.36 -21.28 14.94
CA ASP A 30 2.38 -22.34 14.83
C ASP A 30 3.14 -22.32 13.49
N GLU A 31 2.60 -22.97 12.46
CA GLU A 31 3.21 -23.08 11.12
C GLU A 31 2.29 -22.62 9.98
N ASP A 32 1.01 -22.36 10.27
CA ASP A 32 -0.02 -22.09 9.28
C ASP A 32 -0.56 -20.66 9.36
N LEU A 33 -0.80 -20.10 8.18
CA LEU A 33 -1.69 -18.95 7.97
C LEU A 33 -3.13 -19.44 8.08
N ASP A 34 -3.94 -18.72 8.84
CA ASP A 34 -5.38 -18.94 8.82
C ASP A 34 -5.97 -18.56 7.44
N GLU A 35 -7.16 -19.08 7.13
CA GLU A 35 -7.81 -18.85 5.83
C GLU A 35 -8.12 -17.36 5.60
N TYR A 36 -8.36 -16.61 6.68
CA TYR A 36 -8.69 -15.19 6.62
C TYR A 36 -7.46 -14.37 6.22
N ASP A 37 -6.34 -14.57 6.89
CA ASP A 37 -5.06 -13.92 6.66
C ASP A 37 -4.51 -14.29 5.28
N PHE A 38 -4.69 -15.54 4.85
CA PHE A 38 -4.35 -15.94 3.49
C PHE A 38 -5.08 -15.10 2.43
N GLN A 39 -6.40 -14.91 2.58
CA GLN A 39 -7.18 -14.10 1.64
C GLN A 39 -6.75 -12.62 1.66
N ASN A 40 -6.26 -12.11 2.79
CA ASN A 40 -5.87 -10.72 2.93
C ASN A 40 -4.46 -10.40 2.45
N ILE A 41 -3.60 -11.38 2.17
CA ILE A 41 -2.25 -11.11 1.67
C ILE A 41 -2.27 -10.21 0.42
N GLY A 42 -3.17 -10.47 -0.53
CA GLY A 42 -3.33 -9.62 -1.71
C GLY A 42 -3.83 -8.21 -1.38
N ILE A 43 -4.69 -8.06 -0.37
CA ILE A 43 -5.19 -6.78 0.11
C ILE A 43 -4.06 -6.00 0.78
N ILE A 44 -3.31 -6.63 1.68
CA ILE A 44 -2.17 -6.02 2.39
C ILE A 44 -1.14 -5.49 1.39
N ARG A 45 -0.74 -6.32 0.42
CA ARG A 45 0.19 -5.91 -0.66
C ARG A 45 -0.30 -4.66 -1.38
N THR A 46 -1.58 -4.67 -1.78
CA THR A 46 -2.20 -3.56 -2.51
C THR A 46 -2.27 -2.29 -1.66
N LEU A 47 -2.62 -2.40 -0.38
CA LEU A 47 -2.74 -1.25 0.51
C LEU A 47 -1.38 -0.65 0.90
N LEU A 48 -0.33 -1.47 1.03
CA LEU A 48 1.03 -0.98 1.26
C LEU A 48 1.57 -0.17 0.07
N GLN A 49 1.14 -0.48 -1.16
CA GLN A 49 1.46 0.34 -2.35
C GLN A 49 0.83 1.74 -2.30
N PHE A 50 -0.25 1.93 -1.54
CA PHE A 50 -0.97 3.20 -1.45
C PHE A 50 -0.39 4.17 -0.40
N ASN A 51 0.80 3.88 0.13
CA ASN A 51 1.44 4.66 1.18
C ASN A 51 0.52 4.88 2.42
N ILE A 52 -0.32 3.89 2.70
CA ILE A 52 -1.19 3.87 3.88
C ILE A 52 -0.31 3.56 5.10
N SER A 53 -0.54 4.27 6.22
CA SER A 53 0.20 3.97 7.45
C SER A 53 -0.17 2.59 7.99
N GLY A 54 0.79 1.90 8.63
CA GLY A 54 0.52 0.59 9.25
C GLY A 54 -0.67 0.61 10.22
N THR A 55 -0.91 1.75 10.90
CA THR A 55 -2.08 1.95 11.76
C THR A 55 -3.41 1.94 11.00
N ASP A 56 -3.49 2.62 9.86
CA ASP A 56 -4.68 2.67 9.01
C ASP A 56 -4.89 1.33 8.30
N LEU A 57 -3.80 0.63 7.95
CA LEU A 57 -3.83 -0.73 7.42
C LEU A 57 -4.41 -1.73 8.44
N CYS A 58 -3.90 -1.75 9.68
CA CYS A 58 -4.46 -2.57 10.75
C CYS A 58 -5.94 -2.25 11.00
N ARG A 59 -6.31 -0.96 10.95
CA ARG A 59 -7.71 -0.54 11.08
C ARG A 59 -8.56 -1.08 9.94
N TYR A 60 -8.07 -1.00 8.70
CA TYR A 60 -8.77 -1.53 7.53
C TYR A 60 -8.99 -3.05 7.65
N LEU A 61 -7.96 -3.82 8.00
CA LEU A 61 -8.06 -5.28 8.15
C LEU A 61 -9.05 -5.66 9.26
N ASN A 62 -9.05 -4.94 10.39
CA ASN A 62 -10.03 -5.17 11.45
C ASN A 62 -11.47 -4.85 11.04
N LEU A 63 -11.67 -3.89 10.13
CA LEU A 63 -12.99 -3.60 9.55
C LEU A 63 -13.40 -4.69 8.55
N GLU A 64 -12.48 -5.21 7.76
CA GLU A 64 -12.71 -6.30 6.82
C GLU A 64 -13.20 -7.57 7.54
N LYS A 65 -12.69 -7.87 8.75
CA LYS A 65 -13.17 -8.98 9.60
C LYS A 65 -14.67 -8.90 9.92
N LYS A 66 -15.24 -7.69 10.03
CA LYS A 66 -16.60 -7.48 10.56
C LYS A 66 -17.71 -7.58 9.51
N LYS A 67 -17.38 -7.51 8.21
CA LYS A 67 -18.27 -7.65 7.04
C LYS A 67 -19.68 -7.08 7.25
N ASN A 68 -19.77 -5.78 7.55
CA ASN A 68 -21.04 -5.09 7.73
C ASN A 68 -20.99 -3.66 7.16
N ARG A 69 -22.17 -3.10 6.86
CA ARG A 69 -22.31 -1.80 6.19
C ARG A 69 -21.60 -0.64 6.89
N THR A 70 -21.54 -0.64 8.21
CA THR A 70 -20.82 0.40 8.98
C THR A 70 -19.32 0.26 8.78
N SER A 71 -18.82 -0.98 8.74
CA SER A 71 -17.44 -1.31 8.39
C SER A 71 -17.08 -0.84 6.99
N ASP A 72 -17.94 -1.13 6.00
CA ASP A 72 -17.71 -0.78 4.60
C ASP A 72 -17.56 0.74 4.40
N ASN A 73 -18.43 1.52 5.06
CA ASN A 73 -18.36 2.98 5.02
C ASN A 73 -17.04 3.52 5.61
N GLU A 74 -16.56 2.92 6.70
CA GLU A 74 -15.29 3.29 7.32
C GLU A 74 -14.09 2.88 6.46
N GLN A 75 -14.13 1.73 5.80
CA GLN A 75 -13.11 1.30 4.85
C GLN A 75 -13.02 2.27 3.66
N ILE A 76 -14.16 2.65 3.08
CA ILE A 76 -14.22 3.65 1.99
C ILE A 76 -13.62 4.98 2.46
N ARG A 77 -13.88 5.38 3.72
CA ARG A 77 -13.31 6.61 4.28
C ARG A 77 -11.78 6.54 4.37
N LEU A 78 -11.22 5.43 4.83
CA LEU A 78 -9.77 5.22 4.88
C LEU A 78 -9.15 5.28 3.48
N LEU A 79 -9.75 4.60 2.50
CA LEU A 79 -9.29 4.62 1.11
C LEU A 79 -9.36 6.01 0.47
N ARG A 80 -10.41 6.79 0.77
CA ARG A 80 -10.52 8.19 0.30
C ARG A 80 -9.43 9.08 0.90
N ASN A 81 -9.10 8.90 2.18
CA ASN A 81 -8.01 9.63 2.81
C ASN A 81 -6.67 9.28 2.17
N ALA A 82 -6.41 8.00 1.91
CA ALA A 82 -5.22 7.55 1.19
C ALA A 82 -5.13 8.19 -0.21
N ARG A 83 -6.24 8.18 -0.96
CA ARG A 83 -6.34 8.84 -2.26
C ARG A 83 -5.98 10.32 -2.19
N THR A 84 -6.47 11.05 -1.20
CA THR A 84 -6.15 12.49 -1.04
C THR A 84 -4.66 12.69 -0.79
N LYS A 85 -4.05 11.94 0.13
CA LYS A 85 -2.60 12.01 0.40
C LYS A 85 -1.77 11.74 -0.86
N MET A 86 -2.16 10.75 -1.64
CA MET A 86 -1.48 10.40 -2.90
C MET A 86 -1.63 11.51 -3.95
N LEU A 87 -2.76 12.20 -4.00
CA LEU A 87 -2.92 13.38 -4.86
C LEU A 87 -2.00 14.52 -4.42
N ASP A 88 -1.85 14.76 -3.12
CA ASP A 88 -0.92 15.77 -2.61
C ASP A 88 0.53 15.43 -3.00
N GLU A 89 0.94 14.17 -2.89
CA GLU A 89 2.26 13.73 -3.36
C GLU A 89 2.46 13.92 -4.86
N ILE A 90 1.44 13.63 -5.68
CA ILE A 90 1.47 13.88 -7.13
C ILE A 90 1.64 15.37 -7.40
N HIS A 91 0.89 16.23 -6.69
CA HIS A 91 1.00 17.68 -6.85
C HIS A 91 2.41 18.20 -6.48
N GLU A 92 3.02 17.68 -5.41
CA GLU A 92 4.40 18.06 -5.06
C GLU A 92 5.42 17.55 -6.09
N LYS A 93 5.28 16.31 -6.59
CA LYS A 93 6.13 15.79 -7.67
C LYS A 93 6.00 16.61 -8.95
N GLN A 94 4.80 17.08 -9.30
CA GLN A 94 4.59 17.96 -10.45
C GLN A 94 5.37 19.28 -10.30
N LYS A 95 5.33 19.92 -9.14
CA LYS A 95 6.10 21.16 -8.89
C LYS A 95 7.61 20.95 -9.04
N ILE A 96 8.12 19.77 -8.66
CA ILE A 96 9.53 19.42 -8.84
C ILE A 96 9.85 19.26 -10.33
N LEU A 97 9.00 18.57 -11.09
CA LEU A 97 9.16 18.45 -12.55
C LEU A 97 9.19 19.81 -13.23
N ASP A 98 8.26 20.71 -12.88
CA ASP A 98 8.21 22.05 -13.45
C ASP A 98 9.53 22.83 -13.23
N ARG A 99 10.17 22.65 -12.07
CA ARG A 99 11.49 23.25 -11.78
C ARG A 99 12.61 22.62 -12.59
N ILE A 100 12.59 21.31 -12.78
CA ILE A 100 13.56 20.59 -13.62
C ILE A 100 13.43 21.10 -15.06
N ASP A 101 12.21 21.20 -15.58
CA ASP A 101 11.94 21.70 -16.92
C ASP A 101 12.41 23.14 -17.12
N TYR A 102 12.24 23.98 -16.10
CA TYR A 102 12.81 25.33 -16.11
C TYR A 102 14.33 25.33 -16.25
N PHE A 103 15.06 24.50 -15.48
CA PHE A 103 16.52 24.41 -15.61
C PHE A 103 16.94 23.87 -16.99
N ILE A 104 16.23 22.89 -17.54
CA ILE A 104 16.50 22.38 -18.89
C ILE A 104 16.33 23.50 -19.92
N TYR A 105 15.26 24.30 -19.82
CA TYR A 105 15.02 25.44 -20.69
C TYR A 105 16.15 26.47 -20.62
N GLU A 106 16.58 26.86 -19.41
CA GLU A 106 17.67 27.81 -19.21
C GLU A 106 18.99 27.32 -19.82
N ILE A 107 19.32 26.04 -19.66
CA ILE A 107 20.53 25.44 -20.26
C ILE A 107 20.46 25.47 -21.79
N ARG A 108 19.30 25.10 -22.37
CA ARG A 108 19.10 25.12 -23.84
C ARG A 108 19.20 26.53 -24.40
N LYS A 109 18.69 27.53 -23.69
CA LYS A 109 18.79 28.93 -24.10
C LYS A 109 20.24 29.39 -24.18
N ARG A 110 21.07 29.07 -23.17
CA ARG A 110 22.50 29.42 -23.15
C ARG A 110 23.32 28.81 -24.29
N GLY A 111 22.92 27.65 -24.79
CA GLY A 111 23.61 26.98 -25.91
C GLY A 111 23.22 27.50 -27.30
N ASN A 112 22.21 28.38 -27.39
CA ASN A 112 21.71 28.97 -28.63
C ASN A 112 22.10 30.47 -28.79
N GLU A 113 22.91 31.00 -27.86
CA GLU A 113 23.56 32.33 -27.90
C GLU A 113 25.04 32.18 -28.24
#